data_AF-A0A6J8D0A8-F1
#
_entry.id   AF-A0A6J8D0A8-F1
#
_cell.length_a   1.000
_cell.length_b   1.000
_cell.length_c   1.000
_cell.angle_alpha   90.00
_cell.angle_beta   90.00
_cell.angle_gamma   90.00
#
_symmetry.space_group_name_H-M   'P 1'
#
loop_
_entity.id
_entity.type
_entity.pdbx_description
1 polymer ?
#
loop_
_entity_poly.entity_id
_entity_poly.type
_entity_poly.pdbx_seq_one_letter_code
_entity_poly.pdbx_strand_id
1 'polypeptide(L)'
;MKTNPRWDTADKKGKRDLVQQEVRQIEEESKNIKAVGMKHQGSRINWQGARSRALVWSEVWSMEGYLLSFLLRSVYDVLPSPSNLYTWGLREDTTCILCKDKPTTLQHMLSSYPVALKYGRYTWRHDSVLKTIAARLEIIRRKNDKGQEEHHFRKLCEGWGEQRQHT
;
A
#
# COMPACT_ATOMS: atom_id res chain seq x y z
N MET A 1 -5.66 8.86 25.07
CA MET A 1 -4.66 7.81 25.37
C MET A 1 -5.30 6.83 26.34
N LYS A 2 -5.33 5.52 26.02
CA LYS A 2 -5.85 4.52 26.98
C LYS A 2 -4.76 4.28 28.02
N THR A 3 -5.04 4.58 29.29
CA THR A 3 -4.13 4.28 30.40
C THR A 3 -4.18 2.78 30.67
N ASN A 4 -3.04 2.11 30.62
CA ASN A 4 -2.97 0.71 31.03
C ASN A 4 -3.18 0.61 32.55
N PRO A 5 -3.97 -0.37 33.03
CA PRO A 5 -4.13 -0.60 34.45
C PRO A 5 -2.79 -1.01 35.08
N ARG A 6 -2.58 -0.61 36.33
CA ARG A 6 -1.38 -0.96 37.10
C ARG A 6 -1.45 -2.44 37.49
N TRP A 7 -0.30 -3.14 37.58
CA TRP A 7 -0.25 -4.57 37.89
C TRP A 7 -1.10 -4.96 39.09
N ASP A 8 -1.03 -4.17 40.15
CA ASP A 8 -1.71 -4.43 41.43
C ASP A 8 -3.25 -4.33 41.32
N THR A 9 -3.76 -3.54 40.37
CA THR A 9 -5.19 -3.28 40.17
C THR A 9 -5.78 -4.00 38.95
N ALA A 10 -4.96 -4.70 38.18
CA ALA A 10 -5.38 -5.38 36.97
C ALA A 10 -6.05 -6.74 37.28
N ASP A 11 -7.11 -7.07 36.52
CA ASP A 11 -7.68 -8.42 36.50
C ASP A 11 -6.67 -9.44 35.92
N LYS A 12 -6.89 -10.75 36.12
CA LYS A 12 -6.09 -11.83 35.53
C LYS A 12 -5.77 -11.61 34.03
N LYS A 13 -6.74 -11.20 33.21
CA LYS A 13 -6.53 -10.86 31.80
C LYS A 13 -5.61 -9.65 31.64
N GLY A 14 -5.89 -8.56 32.36
CA GLY A 14 -5.04 -7.37 32.35
C GLY A 14 -3.59 -7.67 32.76
N LYS A 15 -3.38 -8.52 33.76
CA LYS A 15 -2.04 -8.98 34.16
C LYS A 15 -1.32 -9.75 33.03
N ARG A 16 -2.01 -10.66 32.33
CA ARG A 16 -1.41 -11.33 31.16
C ARG A 16 -1.06 -10.35 30.06
N ASP A 17 -1.95 -9.39 29.77
CA ASP A 17 -1.72 -8.40 28.73
C ASP A 17 -0.51 -7.51 29.05
N LEU A 18 -0.32 -7.14 30.33
CA LEU A 18 0.87 -6.43 30.82
C LEU A 18 2.16 -7.24 30.61
N VAL A 19 2.19 -8.52 31.01
CA VAL A 19 3.35 -9.39 30.79
C VAL A 19 3.67 -9.53 29.31
N GLN A 20 2.65 -9.76 28.48
CA GLN A 20 2.84 -9.87 27.03
C GLN A 20 3.37 -8.57 26.41
N GLN A 21 2.91 -7.41 26.88
CA GLN A 21 3.44 -6.13 26.43
C GLN A 21 4.90 -5.95 26.83
N GLU A 22 5.26 -6.30 28.06
CA GLU A 22 6.64 -6.21 28.56
C GLU A 22 7.58 -7.10 27.75
N VAL A 23 7.22 -8.37 27.56
CA VAL A 23 8.00 -9.32 26.75
C VAL A 23 8.17 -8.81 25.32
N ARG A 24 7.10 -8.27 24.71
CA ARG A 24 7.17 -7.67 23.38
C ARG A 24 8.12 -6.47 23.34
N GLN A 25 8.11 -5.60 24.36
CA GLN A 25 9.02 -4.46 24.41
C GLN A 25 10.48 -4.91 24.48
N ILE A 26 10.80 -5.89 25.32
CA ILE A 26 12.15 -6.47 25.43
C ILE A 26 12.62 -7.07 24.09
N GLU A 27 11.74 -7.82 23.41
CA GLU A 27 12.05 -8.38 22.10
C GLU A 27 12.24 -7.30 21.03
N GLU A 28 11.38 -6.29 20.98
CA GLU A 28 11.50 -5.17 20.01
C GLU A 28 12.75 -4.34 20.27
N GLU A 29 13.12 -4.10 21.52
CA GLU A 29 14.38 -3.44 21.88
C GLU A 29 15.59 -4.25 21.41
N SER A 30 15.59 -5.57 21.62
CA SER A 30 16.64 -6.46 21.13
C SER A 30 16.77 -6.42 19.60
N LYS A 31 15.64 -6.40 18.88
CA LYS A 31 15.62 -6.24 17.42
C LYS A 31 16.14 -4.87 16.99
N ASN A 32 15.78 -3.81 17.70
CA ASN A 32 16.25 -2.45 17.42
C ASN A 32 17.76 -2.32 17.64
N ILE A 33 18.31 -2.87 18.72
CA ILE A 33 19.77 -2.89 18.98
C ILE A 33 20.50 -3.56 17.81
N LYS A 34 19.99 -4.70 17.34
CA LYS A 34 20.55 -5.38 16.17
C LYS A 34 20.44 -4.53 14.90
N ALA A 35 19.30 -3.89 14.68
CA ALA A 35 19.07 -3.03 13.52
C ALA A 35 20.03 -1.83 13.49
N VAL A 36 20.32 -1.21 14.64
CA VAL A 36 21.32 -0.11 14.74
C VAL A 36 22.69 -0.54 14.22
N GLY A 37 23.11 -1.79 14.45
CA GLY A 37 24.36 -2.33 13.93
C GLY A 37 24.38 -2.59 12.42
N MET A 38 23.22 -2.63 11.76
CA MET A 38 23.10 -2.91 10.32
C MET A 38 23.12 -1.61 9.52
N LYS A 39 24.29 -1.18 9.02
CA LYS A 39 24.46 0.10 8.30
C LYS A 39 23.44 0.32 7.17
N HIS A 40 23.13 -0.72 6.39
CA HIS A 40 22.22 -0.61 5.24
C HIS A 40 20.78 -0.97 5.60
N GLN A 41 20.51 -2.20 6.07
CA GLN A 41 19.16 -2.67 6.39
C GLN A 41 18.56 -1.98 7.63
N GLY A 42 19.42 -1.49 8.53
CA GLY A 42 19.04 -0.71 9.70
C GLY A 42 18.69 0.73 9.38
N SER A 43 18.91 1.21 8.14
CA SER A 43 18.57 2.57 7.72
C SER A 43 17.12 2.95 8.02
N ARG A 44 16.20 1.97 8.03
CA ARG A 44 14.80 2.13 8.42
C ARG A 44 14.60 2.81 9.78
N ILE A 45 15.49 2.59 10.74
CA ILE A 45 15.38 3.19 12.09
C ILE A 45 15.55 4.71 12.06
N ASN A 46 16.22 5.24 11.02
CA ASN A 46 16.55 6.65 10.86
C ASN A 46 15.54 7.38 9.96
N TRP A 47 14.50 6.70 9.46
CA TRP A 47 13.53 7.31 8.54
C TRP A 47 12.65 8.32 9.26
N GLN A 48 12.92 9.60 9.05
CA GLN A 48 12.10 10.71 9.53
C GLN A 48 10.96 10.99 8.54
N GLY A 49 9.74 11.21 9.04
CA GLY A 49 8.58 11.54 8.22
C GLY A 49 7.96 10.37 7.45
N ALA A 50 8.47 9.14 7.60
CA ALA A 50 7.83 7.95 7.07
C ALA A 50 6.59 7.61 7.92
N ARG A 51 5.44 7.44 7.27
CA ARG A 51 4.21 7.03 7.97
C ARG A 51 4.37 5.59 8.45
N SER A 52 4.28 5.38 9.77
CA SER A 52 4.23 4.03 10.33
C SER A 52 3.00 3.30 9.80
N ARG A 53 3.21 2.08 9.28
CA ARG A 53 2.16 1.18 8.82
C ARG A 53 2.29 -0.13 9.61
N ALA A 54 1.32 -0.40 10.46
CA ALA A 54 1.14 -1.72 11.05
C ALA A 54 0.41 -2.61 10.04
N LEU A 55 0.98 -3.76 9.71
CA LEU A 55 0.30 -4.77 8.90
C LEU A 55 -0.43 -5.72 9.83
N VAL A 56 -1.75 -5.84 9.65
CA VAL A 56 -2.56 -6.82 10.38
C VAL A 56 -2.48 -8.15 9.63
N TRP A 57 -2.51 -9.28 10.35
CA TRP A 57 -2.46 -10.61 9.75
C TRP A 57 -3.50 -10.82 8.64
N SER A 58 -4.71 -10.31 8.80
CA SER A 58 -5.75 -10.38 7.77
C SER A 58 -5.33 -9.67 6.47
N GLU A 59 -4.64 -8.54 6.57
CA GLU A 59 -4.11 -7.82 5.41
C GLU A 59 -2.96 -8.58 4.75
N VAL A 60 -2.11 -9.22 5.55
CA VAL A 60 -1.00 -10.04 5.03
C VAL A 60 -1.55 -11.21 4.20
N TRP A 61 -2.61 -11.87 4.69
CA TRP A 61 -3.25 -12.99 3.99
C TRP A 61 -4.06 -12.55 2.77
N SER A 62 -4.59 -11.33 2.74
CA SER A 62 -5.36 -10.83 1.60
C SER A 62 -4.50 -10.15 0.52
N MET A 63 -3.26 -9.80 0.82
CA MET A 63 -2.34 -9.20 -0.14
C MET A 63 -1.80 -10.22 -1.13
N GLU A 64 -1.65 -9.78 -2.37
CA GLU A 64 -0.93 -10.54 -3.38
C GLU A 64 0.55 -10.67 -2.99
N GLY A 65 1.12 -11.87 -3.16
CA GLY A 65 2.46 -12.19 -2.65
C GLY A 65 3.57 -11.27 -3.17
N TYR A 66 3.44 -10.77 -4.41
CA TYR A 66 4.41 -9.84 -4.98
C TYR A 66 4.38 -8.47 -4.29
N LEU A 67 3.20 -8.01 -3.87
CA LEU A 67 3.04 -6.74 -3.17
C LEU A 67 3.58 -6.84 -1.75
N LEU A 68 3.33 -7.95 -1.06
CA LEU A 68 3.93 -8.24 0.24
C LEU A 68 5.46 -8.31 0.14
N SER A 69 5.98 -9.01 -0.87
CA SER A 69 7.42 -9.09 -1.14
C SER A 69 8.03 -7.72 -1.37
N PHE A 70 7.40 -6.89 -2.20
CA PHE A 70 7.83 -5.52 -2.44
C PHE A 70 7.86 -4.68 -1.16
N LEU A 71 6.78 -4.75 -0.35
CA LEU A 71 6.69 -4.02 0.91
C LEU A 71 7.82 -4.41 1.87
N LEU A 72 8.00 -5.71 2.12
CA LEU A 72 9.06 -6.19 3.02
C LEU A 72 10.45 -5.78 2.51
N ARG A 73 10.71 -5.95 1.21
CA ARG A 73 12.00 -5.60 0.60
C ARG A 73 12.26 -4.09 0.61
N SER A 74 11.22 -3.27 0.48
CA SER A 74 11.36 -1.82 0.56
C SER A 74 11.77 -1.35 1.95
N VAL A 75 11.23 -1.97 2.99
CA VAL A 75 11.53 -1.64 4.39
C VAL A 75 12.99 -1.90 4.74
N TYR A 76 13.59 -2.96 4.19
CA TYR A 76 14.98 -3.33 4.46
C TYR A 76 15.97 -2.86 3.38
N ASP A 77 15.54 -1.99 2.45
CA ASP A 77 16.35 -1.49 1.33
C ASP A 77 17.09 -2.59 0.54
N VAL A 78 16.38 -3.68 0.23
CA VAL A 78 16.90 -4.80 -0.57
C VAL A 78 16.23 -4.89 -1.95
N LEU A 79 15.52 -3.84 -2.36
CA LEU A 79 15.00 -3.72 -3.71
C LEU A 79 16.14 -3.37 -4.70
N PRO A 80 16.01 -3.73 -5.99
CA PRO A 80 17.02 -3.45 -7.01
C PRO A 80 17.04 -1.96 -7.40
N SER A 81 17.41 -1.09 -6.46
CA SER A 81 17.72 0.31 -6.73
C SER A 81 19.07 0.43 -7.42
N PRO A 82 19.34 1.46 -8.25
CA PRO A 82 20.66 1.66 -8.85
C PRO A 82 21.80 1.66 -7.82
N SER A 83 21.58 2.26 -6.65
CA SER A 83 22.54 2.21 -5.54
C SER A 83 22.79 0.79 -5.01
N ASN A 84 21.74 -0.03 -4.89
CA ASN A 84 21.88 -1.42 -4.43
C ASN A 84 22.51 -2.30 -5.51
N LEU A 85 22.14 -2.12 -6.77
CA LEU A 85 22.72 -2.84 -7.90
C LEU A 85 24.22 -2.55 -8.05
N TYR A 86 24.63 -1.30 -7.84
CA TYR A 86 26.05 -0.94 -7.77
C TYR A 86 26.77 -1.65 -6.62
N THR A 87 26.16 -1.66 -5.43
CA THR A 87 26.70 -2.38 -4.26
C THR A 87 26.81 -3.89 -4.51
N TRP A 88 25.90 -4.46 -5.30
CA TRP A 88 25.92 -5.88 -5.68
C TRP A 88 26.85 -6.18 -6.86
N GLY A 89 27.55 -5.19 -7.42
CA GLY A 89 28.42 -5.37 -8.59
C GLY A 89 27.67 -5.68 -9.88
N LEU A 90 26.36 -5.41 -9.94
CA LEU A 90 25.51 -5.64 -11.11
C LEU A 90 25.32 -4.38 -11.98
N ARG A 91 25.88 -3.25 -11.55
CA ARG A 91 25.78 -1.97 -12.25
C ARG A 91 26.99 -1.09 -11.94
N GLU A 92 27.44 -0.30 -12.91
CA GLU A 92 28.61 0.59 -12.77
C GLU A 92 28.24 2.01 -12.30
N ASP A 93 27.03 2.47 -12.59
CA ASP A 93 26.56 3.82 -12.26
C ASP A 93 25.39 3.80 -11.28
N THR A 94 25.40 4.72 -10.32
CA THR A 94 24.28 4.90 -9.37
C THR A 94 23.35 6.04 -9.79
N THR A 95 23.72 6.79 -10.83
CA THR A 95 23.05 8.04 -11.19
C THR A 95 21.61 7.84 -11.65
N CYS A 96 20.75 8.80 -11.27
CA CYS A 96 19.37 8.79 -11.73
C CYS A 96 19.27 9.25 -13.18
N ILE A 97 18.61 8.46 -14.02
CA ILE A 97 18.38 8.79 -15.43
C ILE A 97 17.58 10.09 -15.64
N LEU A 98 16.72 10.45 -14.66
CA LEU A 98 15.87 11.64 -14.74
C LEU A 98 16.58 12.88 -14.20
N CYS A 99 17.31 12.71 -13.11
CA CYS A 99 17.86 13.82 -12.35
C CYS A 99 19.30 14.11 -12.72
N LYS A 100 20.03 13.10 -13.21
CA LYS A 100 21.45 13.11 -13.60
C LYS A 100 22.46 13.58 -12.54
N ASP A 101 21.98 13.98 -11.35
CA ASP A 101 22.83 14.58 -10.32
C ASP A 101 23.07 13.66 -9.12
N LYS A 102 22.03 12.95 -8.65
CA LYS A 102 22.07 12.20 -7.38
C LYS A 102 22.10 10.69 -7.59
N PRO A 103 22.75 9.94 -6.69
CA PRO A 103 22.63 8.49 -6.65
C PRO A 103 21.16 8.11 -6.37
N THR A 104 20.67 7.11 -7.10
CA THR A 104 19.27 6.68 -7.04
C THR A 104 19.11 5.66 -5.94
N THR A 105 18.90 6.16 -4.73
CA THR A 105 18.52 5.32 -3.58
C THR A 105 17.07 4.87 -3.69
N LEU A 106 16.67 3.91 -2.86
CA LEU A 106 15.27 3.52 -2.78
C LEU A 106 14.36 4.69 -2.38
N GLN A 107 14.82 5.54 -1.45
CA GLN A 107 14.11 6.78 -1.11
C GLN A 107 13.95 7.70 -2.33
N HIS A 108 14.99 7.85 -3.15
CA HIS A 108 14.90 8.65 -4.38
C HIS A 108 13.84 8.12 -5.36
N MET A 109 13.68 6.79 -5.47
CA MET A 109 12.69 6.17 -6.36
C MET A 109 11.27 6.21 -5.81
N LEU A 110 11.10 5.92 -4.50
CA LEU A 110 9.80 5.79 -3.87
C LEU A 110 9.25 7.11 -3.33
N SER A 111 10.11 8.09 -3.05
CA SER A 111 9.72 9.41 -2.54
C SER A 111 9.62 10.45 -3.64
N SER A 112 8.90 11.53 -3.35
CA SER A 112 8.70 12.67 -4.24
C SER A 112 10.00 13.44 -4.51
N TYR A 113 10.72 13.13 -5.58
CA TYR A 113 11.91 13.90 -5.96
C TYR A 113 11.52 15.16 -6.77
N PRO A 114 12.16 16.33 -6.53
CA PRO A 114 11.77 17.61 -7.14
C PRO A 114 11.72 17.59 -8.67
N VAL A 115 12.62 16.86 -9.33
CA VAL A 115 12.61 16.77 -10.79
C VAL A 115 11.39 16.01 -11.30
N ALA A 116 11.04 14.88 -10.68
CA ALA A 116 9.83 14.14 -11.03
C ALA A 116 8.55 14.95 -10.75
N LEU A 117 8.55 15.75 -9.67
CA LEU A 117 7.49 16.67 -9.33
C LEU A 117 7.35 17.80 -10.35
N LYS A 118 8.45 18.49 -10.67
CA LYS A 118 8.51 19.59 -11.63
C LYS A 118 8.03 19.18 -13.02
N TYR A 119 8.40 17.97 -13.46
CA TYR A 119 7.96 17.44 -14.76
C TYR A 119 6.56 16.82 -14.73
N GLY A 120 5.77 16.98 -13.65
CA GLY A 120 4.38 16.53 -13.60
C GLY A 120 4.20 15.01 -13.66
N ARG A 121 5.25 14.21 -13.41
CA ARG A 121 5.18 12.75 -13.54
C ARG A 121 4.25 12.11 -12.52
N TYR A 122 4.11 12.70 -11.34
CA TYR A 122 3.14 12.25 -10.35
C TYR A 122 1.72 12.48 -10.86
N THR A 123 1.40 13.69 -11.32
CA THR A 123 0.11 14.01 -11.94
C THR A 123 -0.20 13.04 -13.07
N TRP A 124 0.75 12.80 -13.97
CA TRP A 124 0.56 11.84 -15.07
C TRP A 124 0.25 10.41 -14.57
N ARG A 125 0.97 9.91 -13.57
CA ARG A 125 0.69 8.57 -12.98
C ARG A 125 -0.68 8.52 -12.31
N HIS A 126 -1.02 9.53 -11.52
CA HIS A 126 -2.33 9.63 -10.86
C HIS A 126 -3.45 9.68 -11.89
N ASP A 127 -3.35 10.56 -12.89
CA ASP A 127 -4.35 10.71 -13.96
C ASP A 127 -4.50 9.43 -14.78
N SER A 128 -3.41 8.69 -15.00
CA SER A 128 -3.46 7.41 -15.73
C SER A 128 -4.26 6.35 -14.98
N VAL A 129 -4.09 6.27 -13.64
CA VAL A 129 -4.89 5.38 -12.80
C VAL A 129 -6.35 5.83 -12.78
N LEU A 130 -6.61 7.12 -12.60
CA LEU A 130 -7.96 7.68 -12.59
C LEU A 130 -8.67 7.45 -13.93
N LYS A 131 -7.99 7.61 -15.06
CA LYS A 131 -8.53 7.30 -16.39
C LYS A 131 -8.91 5.83 -16.52
N THR A 132 -8.09 4.93 -15.99
CA THR A 132 -8.37 3.49 -16.01
C THR A 132 -9.63 3.17 -15.18
N ILE A 133 -9.74 3.74 -13.98
CA ILE A 133 -10.91 3.58 -13.11
C ILE A 133 -12.16 4.15 -13.80
N ALA A 134 -12.07 5.38 -14.32
CA ALA A 134 -13.17 6.04 -15.01
C ALA A 134 -13.66 5.24 -16.22
N ALA A 135 -12.74 4.67 -17.01
CA ALA A 135 -13.10 3.81 -18.13
C ALA A 135 -13.88 2.56 -17.69
N ARG A 136 -13.50 1.94 -16.57
CA ARG A 136 -14.25 0.78 -16.03
C ARG A 136 -15.62 1.19 -15.50
N LEU A 137 -15.72 2.33 -14.83
CA LEU A 137 -17.00 2.85 -14.34
C LEU A 137 -17.96 3.16 -15.50
N GLU A 138 -17.46 3.74 -16.59
CA GLU A 138 -18.29 4.06 -17.77
C GLU A 138 -18.83 2.79 -18.45
N ILE A 139 -18.06 1.70 -18.48
CA ILE A 139 -18.55 0.39 -18.97
C ILE A 139 -19.69 -0.12 -18.08
N ILE A 140 -19.55 -0.01 -16.75
CA ILE A 140 -20.59 -0.45 -15.80
C ILE A 140 -21.85 0.41 -15.96
N ARG A 141 -21.69 1.73 -16.07
CA ARG A 141 -22.81 2.67 -16.27
C ARG A 141 -23.62 2.31 -17.51
N ARG A 142 -22.96 2.14 -18.67
CA ARG A 142 -23.63 1.78 -19.94
C ARG A 142 -24.34 0.43 -19.87
N LYS A 143 -23.81 -0.54 -19.14
CA LYS A 143 -24.48 -1.84 -18.93
C LYS A 143 -25.75 -1.69 -18.09
N ASN A 144 -25.70 -0.85 -17.06
CA ASN A 144 -26.87 -0.56 -16.24
C ASN A 144 -27.94 0.19 -17.04
N ASP A 145 -27.56 1.16 -17.86
CA ASP A 145 -28.48 1.91 -18.73
C ASP A 145 -29.19 0.95 -19.71
N LYS A 146 -28.44 0.05 -20.38
CA LYS A 146 -29.03 -0.99 -21.25
C LYS A 146 -29.92 -1.98 -20.50
N GLY A 147 -29.51 -2.43 -19.31
CA GLY A 147 -30.31 -3.33 -18.49
C GLY A 147 -31.62 -2.67 -18.01
N GLN A 148 -31.59 -1.36 -17.76
CA GLN A 148 -32.80 -0.58 -17.46
C GLN A 148 -33.70 -0.42 -18.70
N GLU A 149 -33.15 -0.15 -19.88
CA GLU A 149 -33.90 -0.12 -21.14
C GLU A 149 -34.55 -1.47 -21.45
N GLU A 150 -33.81 -2.57 -21.33
CA GLU A 150 -34.34 -3.93 -21.53
C GLU A 150 -35.42 -4.29 -20.51
N HIS A 151 -35.23 -3.96 -19.23
CA HIS A 151 -36.23 -4.18 -18.19
C HIS A 151 -37.49 -3.30 -18.38
N HIS A 152 -37.32 -2.05 -18.79
CA HIS A 152 -38.42 -1.15 -19.12
C HIS A 152 -39.19 -1.63 -20.36
N PHE A 153 -38.49 -2.06 -21.40
CA PHE A 153 -39.07 -2.65 -22.60
C PHE A 153 -39.82 -3.95 -22.28
N ARG A 154 -39.27 -4.81 -21.42
CA ARG A 154 -39.92 -6.05 -20.96
C ARG A 154 -41.22 -5.77 -20.21
N LYS A 155 -41.22 -4.80 -19.28
CA LYS A 155 -42.43 -4.37 -18.57
C LYS A 155 -43.49 -3.78 -19.51
N LEU A 156 -43.07 -3.02 -20.51
CA LEU A 156 -43.98 -2.54 -21.56
C LEU A 156 -44.56 -3.74 -22.32
N CYS A 157 -43.75 -4.67 -22.82
CA CYS A 157 -44.28 -5.85 -23.53
C CYS A 157 -45.23 -6.71 -22.68
N GLU A 158 -44.96 -6.88 -21.38
CA GLU A 158 -45.85 -7.58 -20.44
C GLU A 158 -47.20 -6.85 -20.28
N GLY A 159 -47.20 -5.52 -20.15
CA GLY A 159 -48.43 -4.73 -20.08
C GLY A 159 -49.28 -4.72 -21.35
N TRP A 160 -48.66 -4.89 -22.52
CA TRP A 160 -49.37 -5.00 -23.82
C TRP A 160 -49.87 -6.42 -24.10
N GLY A 161 -49.43 -7.43 -23.32
CA GLY A 161 -49.91 -8.80 -23.39
C GLY A 161 -51.28 -9.02 -22.73
N GLU A 162 -51.58 -8.25 -21.67
CA GLU A 162 -52.85 -8.34 -20.94
C GLU A 162 -54.02 -7.66 -21.69
N GLN A 163 -53.76 -6.64 -22.51
CA GLN A 163 -54.81 -5.91 -23.23
C GLN A 163 -55.30 -6.60 -24.52
N ARG A 164 -54.72 -7.74 -24.92
CA ARG A 164 -55.02 -8.41 -26.20
C ARG A 164 -55.90 -9.66 -26.07
N GLN A 165 -56.40 -9.98 -24.87
CA GLN A 165 -57.30 -11.13 -24.61
C GLN A 165 -58.80 -10.77 -24.50
N HIS A 166 -59.16 -9.49 -24.67
CA HIS A 166 -60.55 -9.03 -24.67
C HIS A 166 -60.89 -8.32 -26.00
N THR A 167 -60.96 -9.09 -27.08
CA THR A 167 -61.68 -8.73 -28.32
C THR A 167 -62.25 -9.99 -28.92
#